data_AF-A0AAE4SIJ6-F1
#
_entry.id   AF-A0AAE4SIJ6-F1
#
_cell.length_a   1.000
_cell.length_b   1.000
_cell.length_c   1.000
_cell.angle_alpha   90.00
_cell.angle_beta   90.00
_cell.angle_gamma   90.00
#
_symmetry.space_group_name_H-M   'P 1'
#
loop_
_entity.id
_entity.type
_entity.pdbx_description
1 polymer ?
#
loop_
_entity_poly.entity_id
_entity_poly.type
_entity_poly.pdbx_seq_one_letter_code
_entity_poly.pdbx_strand_id
1 'polypeptide(L)'
;DNPMRCRSVSLSCKGKINHLIRLPKIPTKGWEVTDAYGLLLDVDQATPFIEAIDTSSGVCVAFIVTDDDRHFQSVTKRLPKDVEPVRLYESYLTNFSFTSGEWTE
;
A
#
# COMPACT_ATOMS: atom_id res chain seq x y z
N ASP A 1 -15.08 -12.77 -18.01
CA ASP A 1 -14.17 -12.00 -18.86
C ASP A 1 -14.35 -10.51 -18.59
N ASN A 2 -13.42 -9.89 -17.87
CA ASN A 2 -13.41 -8.44 -17.65
C ASN A 2 -12.10 -7.87 -18.26
N PRO A 3 -12.14 -7.37 -19.50
CA PRO A 3 -10.94 -7.19 -20.32
C PRO A 3 -10.12 -5.90 -20.04
N MET A 4 -10.27 -5.26 -18.87
CA MET A 4 -9.71 -3.93 -18.58
C MET A 4 -8.91 -3.78 -17.27
N ARG A 5 -8.50 -4.88 -16.61
CA ARG A 5 -7.69 -4.77 -15.38
C ARG A 5 -6.18 -4.67 -15.69
N CYS A 6 -5.71 -3.42 -15.75
CA CYS A 6 -4.33 -2.97 -15.50
C CYS A 6 -3.19 -3.78 -16.17
N ARG A 7 -2.98 -3.63 -17.49
CA ARG A 7 -1.74 -4.09 -18.17
C ARG A 7 -0.59 -3.08 -18.15
N SER A 8 -0.76 -1.95 -17.50
CA SER A 8 0.29 -0.96 -17.28
C SER A 8 -0.09 -0.13 -16.06
N VAL A 9 0.85 0.09 -15.16
CA VAL A 9 0.76 1.13 -14.11
C VAL A 9 0.60 2.45 -14.86
N SER A 10 -0.66 2.83 -15.14
CA SER A 10 -0.97 4.03 -15.88
C SER A 10 -0.39 5.24 -15.13
N LEU A 11 -0.09 6.33 -15.84
CA LEU A 11 0.35 7.59 -15.23
C LEU A 11 -0.61 8.10 -14.13
N SER A 12 -1.86 7.61 -14.07
CA SER A 12 -2.83 7.84 -13.00
C SER A 12 -2.38 7.29 -11.64
N CYS A 13 -1.60 6.21 -11.60
CA CYS A 13 -1.04 5.65 -10.36
C CYS A 13 0.12 6.51 -9.83
N LYS A 14 0.98 7.06 -10.71
CA LYS A 14 2.14 7.88 -10.32
C LYS A 14 1.76 9.15 -9.56
N GLY A 15 0.68 9.83 -9.95
CA GLY A 15 0.19 11.02 -9.24
C GLY A 15 -0.40 10.74 -7.87
N LYS A 16 -0.90 9.51 -7.62
CA LYS A 16 -1.56 9.10 -6.37
C LYS A 16 -0.60 8.54 -5.32
N ILE A 17 0.65 8.20 -5.70
CA ILE A 17 1.72 7.83 -4.76
C ILE A 17 2.07 8.98 -3.80
N ASN A 18 1.91 10.24 -4.23
CA ASN A 18 2.07 11.41 -3.34
C ASN A 18 1.08 11.43 -2.15
N HIS A 19 0.02 10.61 -2.18
CA HIS A 19 -0.92 10.48 -1.06
C HIS A 19 -0.33 9.67 0.11
N LEU A 20 0.62 8.75 -0.15
CA LEU A 20 1.33 8.02 0.91
C LEU A 20 2.16 8.98 1.80
N ILE A 21 2.67 10.06 1.22
CA ILE A 21 3.46 11.10 1.90
C ILE A 21 2.56 11.96 2.81
N ARG A 22 1.23 11.91 2.63
CA ARG A 22 0.23 12.72 3.35
C ARG A 22 -0.67 11.88 4.24
N LEU A 23 -0.31 10.66 4.61
CA LEU A 23 -1.09 9.88 5.59
C LEU A 23 -1.08 10.63 6.94
N PRO A 24 -2.20 11.24 7.36
CA PRO A 24 -2.23 12.05 8.57
C PRO A 24 -2.21 11.19 9.84
N LYS A 25 -2.45 9.87 9.69
CA LYS A 25 -2.59 8.93 10.77
C LYS A 25 -2.28 7.52 10.29
N ILE A 26 -1.45 6.82 11.06
CA ILE A 26 -1.20 5.39 10.89
C ILE A 26 -2.54 4.65 11.11
N PRO A 27 -3.02 3.82 10.18
CA PRO A 27 -4.25 3.06 10.36
C PRO A 27 -4.12 2.16 11.60
N THR A 28 -5.03 2.32 12.55
CA THR A 28 -5.08 1.53 13.79
C THR A 28 -5.26 0.02 13.54
N LYS A 29 -5.71 -0.36 12.34
CA LYS A 29 -5.88 -1.76 11.93
C LYS A 29 -4.59 -2.43 11.45
N GLY A 30 -3.49 -1.67 11.29
CA GLY A 30 -2.25 -2.16 10.69
C GLY A 30 -2.27 -2.27 9.17
N TRP A 31 -3.36 -1.89 8.51
CA TRP A 31 -3.49 -1.85 7.05
C TRP A 31 -4.62 -0.92 6.61
N GLU A 32 -4.58 -0.51 5.35
CA GLU A 32 -5.60 0.30 4.70
C GLU A 32 -5.71 -0.09 3.22
N VAL A 33 -6.94 -0.10 2.69
CA VAL A 33 -7.19 -0.28 1.25
C VAL A 33 -8.00 0.91 0.78
N THR A 34 -7.47 1.60 -0.22
CA THR A 34 -8.12 2.75 -0.88
C THR A 34 -8.59 2.34 -2.27
N ASP A 35 -9.24 3.24 -2.99
CA ASP A 35 -9.64 3.00 -4.39
C ASP A 35 -8.45 2.91 -5.36
N ALA A 36 -7.23 3.20 -4.90
CA ALA A 36 -6.04 3.28 -5.74
C ALA A 36 -4.90 2.34 -5.31
N TYR A 37 -4.69 2.17 -4.00
CA TYR A 37 -3.62 1.36 -3.43
C TYR A 37 -4.04 0.65 -2.15
N GLY A 38 -3.41 -0.49 -1.89
CA GLY A 38 -3.36 -1.10 -0.56
C GLY A 38 -2.08 -0.70 0.17
N LEU A 39 -2.16 -0.52 1.48
CA LEU A 39 -1.01 -0.31 2.37
C LEU A 39 -1.10 -1.31 3.52
N LEU A 40 -0.07 -2.14 3.68
CA LEU A 40 0.10 -3.08 4.79
C LEU A 40 1.26 -2.60 5.66
N LEU A 41 0.95 -2.26 6.91
CA LEU A 41 1.93 -1.82 7.92
C LEU A 41 2.28 -2.93 8.91
N ASP A 42 1.32 -3.79 9.18
CA ASP A 42 1.46 -4.94 10.08
C ASP A 42 1.27 -6.22 9.28
N VAL A 43 2.33 -6.99 9.09
CA VAL A 43 2.33 -8.23 8.31
C VAL A 43 1.45 -9.32 8.94
N ASP A 44 1.18 -9.26 10.25
CA ASP A 44 0.26 -10.18 10.91
C ASP A 44 -1.19 -9.96 10.42
N GLN A 45 -1.48 -8.76 9.93
CA GLN A 45 -2.78 -8.36 9.38
C GLN A 45 -2.88 -8.59 7.86
N ALA A 46 -1.96 -9.36 7.26
CA ALA A 46 -1.97 -9.64 5.83
C ALA A 46 -3.26 -10.32 5.36
N THR A 47 -3.85 -11.22 6.16
CA THR A 47 -5.09 -11.92 5.80
C THR A 47 -6.27 -10.96 5.58
N PRO A 48 -6.69 -10.15 6.56
CA PRO A 48 -7.78 -9.21 6.34
C PRO A 48 -7.45 -8.13 5.30
N PHE A 49 -6.18 -7.78 5.13
CA PHE A 49 -5.72 -6.87 4.07
C PHE A 49 -5.97 -7.44 2.66
N ILE A 50 -5.58 -8.70 2.42
CA ILE A 50 -5.75 -9.34 1.11
C ILE A 50 -7.23 -9.51 0.77
N GLU A 51 -8.06 -9.89 1.74
CA GLU A 51 -9.52 -10.00 1.55
C GLU A 51 -10.15 -8.66 1.16
N ALA A 52 -9.69 -7.57 1.75
CA ALA A 52 -10.15 -6.22 1.42
C ALA A 52 -9.70 -5.77 0.02
N ILE A 53 -8.48 -6.14 -0.41
CA ILE A 53 -8.02 -5.92 -1.78
C ILE A 53 -8.89 -6.69 -2.77
N ASP A 54 -9.20 -7.97 -2.48
CA ASP A 54 -10.01 -8.80 -3.38
C ASP A 54 -11.43 -8.26 -3.55
N THR A 55 -11.97 -7.65 -2.49
CA THR A 55 -13.27 -6.97 -2.49
C THR A 55 -13.22 -5.61 -3.24
N SER A 56 -12.06 -4.96 -3.29
CA SER A 56 -11.89 -3.64 -3.91
C SER A 56 -11.58 -3.74 -5.40
N SER A 57 -12.57 -3.42 -6.24
CA SER A 57 -12.40 -3.38 -7.69
C SER A 57 -11.70 -2.09 -8.14
N GLY A 58 -10.37 -2.04 -8.06
CA GLY A 58 -9.60 -0.88 -8.55
C GLY A 58 -8.16 -0.81 -8.07
N VAL A 59 -7.81 -1.58 -7.03
CA VAL A 59 -6.45 -1.64 -6.50
C VAL A 59 -5.58 -2.45 -7.47
N CYS A 60 -4.57 -1.79 -8.03
CA CYS A 60 -3.56 -2.44 -8.87
C CYS A 60 -2.16 -2.46 -8.19
N VAL A 61 -2.00 -1.82 -7.03
CA VAL A 61 -0.72 -1.73 -6.31
C VAL A 61 -0.93 -1.95 -4.81
N ALA A 62 -0.08 -2.76 -4.17
CA ALA A 62 -0.06 -2.99 -2.73
C ALA A 62 1.32 -2.64 -2.15
N PHE A 63 1.37 -1.64 -1.28
CA PHE A 63 2.55 -1.27 -0.52
C PHE A 63 2.64 -2.13 0.74
N ILE A 64 3.76 -2.82 0.93
CA ILE A 64 4.00 -3.68 2.08
C ILE A 64 5.21 -3.13 2.81
N VAL A 65 4.98 -2.68 4.03
CA VAL A 65 6.01 -2.13 4.90
C VAL A 65 6.57 -3.27 5.73
N THR A 66 7.83 -3.64 5.47
CA THR A 66 8.53 -4.66 6.24
C THR A 66 10.02 -4.66 5.92
N ASP A 67 10.84 -4.82 6.96
CA ASP A 67 12.28 -5.01 6.82
C ASP A 67 12.67 -6.51 6.64
N ASP A 68 11.71 -7.44 6.70
CA ASP A 68 11.91 -8.88 6.51
C ASP A 68 11.50 -9.38 5.10
N ASP A 69 12.45 -9.98 4.37
CA ASP A 69 12.21 -10.53 3.02
C ASP A 69 11.21 -11.69 2.99
N ARG A 70 11.19 -12.53 4.02
CA ARG A 70 10.32 -13.72 4.09
C ARG A 70 8.88 -13.29 4.30
N HIS A 71 8.65 -12.31 5.17
CA HIS A 71 7.33 -11.71 5.36
C HIS A 71 6.83 -11.07 4.07
N PHE A 72 7.67 -10.27 3.40
CA PHE A 72 7.31 -9.70 2.10
C PHE A 72 6.89 -10.79 1.10
N GLN A 73 7.73 -11.82 0.91
CA GLN A 73 7.45 -12.93 -0.02
C GLN A 73 6.20 -13.75 0.37
N SER A 74 5.92 -13.90 1.66
CA SER A 74 4.72 -14.59 2.14
C SER A 74 3.45 -13.83 1.74
N VAL A 75 3.46 -12.51 1.88
CA VAL A 75 2.34 -11.65 1.49
C VAL A 75 2.18 -11.61 -0.02
N THR A 76 3.28 -11.39 -0.78
CA THR A 76 3.20 -11.25 -2.25
C THR A 76 2.64 -12.49 -2.95
N LYS A 77 2.93 -13.69 -2.43
CA LYS A 77 2.40 -14.95 -2.98
C LYS A 77 0.88 -15.09 -2.84
N ARG A 78 0.29 -14.38 -1.88
CA ARG A 78 -1.14 -14.44 -1.58
C ARG A 78 -1.92 -13.29 -2.22
N LEU A 79 -1.25 -12.27 -2.72
CA LEU A 79 -1.90 -11.18 -3.42
C LEU A 79 -2.55 -11.66 -4.73
N PRO A 80 -3.65 -11.03 -5.15
CA PRO A 80 -4.21 -11.26 -6.47
C PRO A 80 -3.17 -10.96 -7.57
N LYS A 81 -3.20 -11.73 -8.65
CA LYS A 81 -2.22 -11.62 -9.75
C LYS A 81 -2.18 -10.25 -10.43
N ASP A 82 -3.27 -9.49 -10.32
CA ASP A 82 -3.44 -8.18 -10.92
C ASP A 82 -2.95 -7.03 -10.01
N VAL A 83 -2.42 -7.38 -8.82
CA VAL A 83 -1.93 -6.42 -7.83
C VAL A 83 -0.42 -6.50 -7.76
N GLU A 84 0.24 -5.40 -8.10
CA GLU A 84 1.69 -5.28 -8.04
C GLU A 84 2.16 -4.98 -6.60
N PRO A 85 2.98 -5.86 -5.98
CA PRO A 85 3.52 -5.59 -4.66
C PRO A 85 4.73 -4.64 -4.73
N VAL A 86 4.73 -3.64 -3.85
CA VAL A 86 5.85 -2.70 -3.67
C VAL A 86 6.29 -2.77 -2.21
N ARG A 87 7.58 -3.03 -1.98
CA ARG A 87 8.15 -3.05 -0.63
C ARG A 87 8.53 -1.65 -0.19
N LEU A 88 8.18 -1.32 1.05
CA LEU A 88 8.66 -0.15 1.77
C LEU A 88 9.37 -0.62 3.06
N TYR A 89 10.40 0.10 3.48
CA TYR A 89 11.09 -0.20 4.75
C TYR A 89 10.43 0.57 5.89
N GLU A 90 10.39 -0.03 7.09
CA GLU A 90 9.74 0.57 8.27
C GLU A 90 10.40 1.91 8.64
N SER A 91 11.72 1.98 8.46
CA SER A 91 12.53 3.20 8.63
C SER A 91 12.07 4.40 7.79
N TYR A 92 11.39 4.19 6.67
CA TYR A 92 10.89 5.29 5.84
C TYR A 92 9.67 5.95 6.48
N LEU A 93 8.75 5.18 7.06
CA LEU A 93 7.54 5.73 7.67
C LEU A 93 7.83 6.58 8.90
N THR A 94 8.83 6.20 9.70
CA THR A 94 9.25 6.95 10.90
C THR A 94 9.77 8.36 10.56
N ASN A 95 10.28 8.58 9.34
CA ASN A 95 10.75 9.88 8.88
C ASN A 95 9.65 10.72 8.18
N PHE A 96 8.58 10.09 7.67
CA PHE A 96 7.50 10.82 6.99
C PHE A 96 6.52 11.53 7.95
N SER A 97 6.62 11.27 9.26
CA SER A 97 5.91 12.05 10.29
C SER A 97 6.36 13.51 10.39
N PHE A 98 7.47 13.90 9.73
CA PHE A 98 8.08 15.24 9.88
C PHE A 98 7.81 16.23 8.73
N THR A 99 6.95 15.91 7.76
CA THR A 99 6.55 16.88 6.72
C THR A 99 5.07 17.24 6.76
N SER A 100 4.46 17.26 7.94
CA SER A 100 3.34 18.17 8.21
C SER A 100 3.94 19.55 8.47
N GLY A 101 3.86 20.43 7.47
CA GLY A 101 4.44 21.76 7.55
C GLY A 101 3.91 22.55 8.74
N GLU A 102 4.80 22.87 9.67
CA GLU A 102 4.75 24.09 10.45
C GLU A 102 6.06 24.84 10.17
N TRP A 103 6.04 25.63 9.09
CA TRP A 103 6.79 26.87 9.07
C TRP A 103 5.80 27.93 9.54
N THR A 104 5.86 28.26 10.82
CA THR A 104 5.38 29.54 11.35
C THR A 104 6.62 30.23 11.89
N GLU A 105 6.85 31.45 11.38
CA GLU A 105 7.92 32.37 11.78
C GLU A 105 7.95 32.66 13.29
#